data_AF-A0A6P2AA61-F1
#
_entry.id   AF-A0A6P2AA61-F1
#
_cell.length_a   1.000
_cell.length_b   1.000
_cell.length_c   1.000
_cell.angle_alpha   90.00
_cell.angle_beta   90.00
_cell.angle_gamma   90.00
#
_symmetry.space_group_name_H-M   'P 1'
#
loop_
_entity.id
_entity.type
_entity.pdbx_description
1 polymer ?
#
loop_
_entity_poly.entity_id
_entity_poly.type
_entity_poly.pdbx_seq_one_letter_code
_entity_poly.pdbx_strand_id
1 'polypeptide(L)'
;MASASNMSKGGLARMARLAGLGVVLVGAALAFAGMGLFMYQMGRDMSAMTAAVSQMGLDVSSMAGDMEYMVDDMDLMADSMVDGQASILGDLGRVRVRTELLARDMHEIQMDMHDMTISIRGMAIDIRGMDDSTGRMTRASGAMSDSMGRISVDMNRMTRPESLVPMMPFR
;
A
#
# COMPACT_ATOMS: atom_id res chain seq x y z
N MET A 1 100.34 75.06 18.88
CA MET A 1 98.93 74.70 18.55
C MET A 1 98.80 73.19 18.60
N ALA A 2 98.15 72.61 19.61
CA ALA A 2 97.52 71.27 19.63
C ALA A 2 97.28 70.83 21.08
N SER A 3 96.17 71.26 21.70
CA SER A 3 95.64 70.61 22.88
C SER A 3 94.17 70.98 23.07
N ALA A 4 93.30 70.41 22.23
CA ALA A 4 91.85 70.56 22.35
C ALA A 4 91.08 69.48 21.55
N SER A 5 91.45 68.19 21.62
CA SER A 5 90.68 67.17 20.90
C SER A 5 90.50 65.80 21.57
N ASN A 6 90.97 65.59 22.81
CA ASN A 6 90.89 64.27 23.45
C ASN A 6 89.91 64.11 24.62
N MET A 7 89.16 65.15 24.99
CA MET A 7 88.21 65.08 26.12
C MET A 7 86.75 64.72 25.75
N SER A 8 86.41 64.52 24.48
CA SER A 8 85.02 64.24 24.05
C SER A 8 84.72 62.75 23.75
N LYS A 9 85.73 61.96 23.38
CA LYS A 9 85.50 60.59 22.85
C LYS A 9 85.16 59.54 23.91
N GLY A 10 85.61 59.71 25.16
CA GLY A 10 85.39 58.74 26.25
C GLY A 10 83.99 58.76 26.86
N GLY A 11 83.36 59.94 26.94
CA GLY A 11 82.00 60.09 27.49
C GLY A 11 80.91 59.57 26.54
N LEU A 12 81.06 59.87 25.24
CA LEU A 12 80.15 59.40 24.19
C LEU A 12 80.17 57.87 24.04
N ALA A 13 81.34 57.23 24.15
CA ALA A 13 81.45 55.77 24.12
C ALA A 13 80.80 55.08 25.32
N ARG A 14 80.82 55.69 26.51
CA ARG A 14 80.13 55.16 27.70
C ARG A 14 78.61 55.38 27.65
N MET A 15 78.16 56.54 27.18
CA MET A 15 76.74 56.83 26.94
C MET A 15 76.14 55.91 25.86
N ALA A 16 76.85 55.67 24.75
CA ALA A 16 76.40 54.77 23.70
C ALA A 16 76.28 53.31 24.19
N ARG A 17 77.20 52.87 25.07
CA ARG A 17 77.13 51.54 25.70
C ARG A 17 75.97 51.42 26.69
N LEU A 18 75.69 52.45 27.48
CA LEU A 18 74.55 52.47 28.40
C LEU A 18 73.21 52.54 27.65
N ALA A 19 73.12 53.35 26.59
CA ALA A 19 71.95 53.40 25.72
C ALA A 19 71.73 52.05 25.00
N GLY A 20 72.79 51.42 24.49
CA GLY A 20 72.74 50.08 23.90
C GLY A 20 72.28 49.01 24.88
N LEU A 21 72.76 49.04 26.13
CA LEU A 21 72.31 48.14 27.20
C LEU A 21 70.83 48.33 27.55
N GLY A 22 70.36 49.58 27.60
CA GLY A 22 68.94 49.90 27.84
C GLY A 22 68.03 49.34 26.75
N VAL A 23 68.41 49.51 25.48
CA VAL A 23 67.64 48.97 24.33
C VAL A 23 67.62 47.44 24.34
N VAL A 24 68.73 46.79 24.68
CA VAL A 24 68.81 45.32 24.79
C VAL A 24 67.91 44.80 25.92
N LEU A 25 67.88 45.46 27.08
CA LEU A 25 67.01 45.06 28.20
C LEU A 25 65.53 45.21 27.88
N VAL A 26 65.13 46.31 27.23
CA VAL A 26 63.74 46.51 26.79
C VAL A 26 63.35 45.49 25.72
N GLY A 27 64.24 45.22 24.76
CA GLY A 27 64.02 44.19 23.74
C GLY A 27 63.87 42.79 24.34
N ALA A 28 64.70 42.44 25.33
CA ALA A 28 64.60 41.18 26.05
C ALA A 28 63.28 41.08 26.83
N ALA A 29 62.88 42.13 27.56
CA ALA A 29 61.62 42.14 28.32
C ALA A 29 60.38 41.98 27.41
N LEU A 30 60.37 42.64 26.24
CA LEU A 30 59.29 42.49 25.26
C LEU A 30 59.26 41.10 24.64
N ALA A 31 60.42 40.50 24.35
CA ALA A 31 60.49 39.12 23.87
C ALA A 31 59.96 38.12 24.92
N PHE A 32 60.33 38.29 26.19
CA PHE A 32 59.79 37.46 27.28
C PHE A 32 58.29 37.65 27.47
N ALA A 33 57.78 38.89 27.39
CA ALA A 33 56.35 39.14 27.45
C ALA A 33 55.60 38.51 26.27
N GLY A 34 56.13 38.64 25.04
CA GLY A 34 55.57 38.03 23.84
C GLY A 34 55.53 36.50 23.91
N MET A 35 56.62 35.86 24.38
CA MET A 35 56.66 34.42 24.60
C MET A 35 55.69 33.96 25.70
N GLY A 36 55.59 34.71 26.80
CA GLY A 36 54.63 34.40 27.86
C GLY A 36 53.17 34.45 27.40
N LEU A 37 52.82 35.45 26.58
CA LEU A 37 51.48 35.60 26.00
C LEU A 37 51.17 34.47 25.00
N PHE A 38 52.16 34.08 24.19
CA PHE A 38 52.04 32.96 23.26
C PHE A 38 51.85 31.62 24.00
N MET A 39 52.63 31.37 25.06
CA MET A 39 52.45 30.17 25.90
C MET A 39 51.09 30.14 26.60
N TYR A 40 50.59 31.30 27.04
CA TYR A 40 49.26 31.40 27.62
C TYR A 40 48.15 31.05 26.60
N GLN A 41 48.26 31.57 25.37
CA GLN A 41 47.30 31.26 24.30
C GLN A 41 47.34 29.78 23.92
N MET A 42 48.54 29.19 23.76
CA MET A 42 48.69 27.75 23.50
C MET A 42 48.15 26.88 24.64
N GLY A 43 48.36 27.28 25.91
CA GLY A 43 47.81 26.56 27.07
C GLY A 43 46.28 26.56 27.06
N ARG A 44 45.67 27.68 26.69
CA ARG A 44 44.22 27.79 26.55
C ARG A 44 43.69 26.91 25.43
N ASP A 45 44.36 26.90 24.28
CA ASP A 45 43.94 26.09 23.13
C ASP A 45 44.09 24.59 23.41
N MET A 46 45.15 24.16 24.12
CA MET A 46 45.28 22.77 24.60
C MET A 46 44.19 22.38 25.59
N SER A 47 43.78 23.30 26.47
CA SER A 47 42.68 23.05 27.42
C SER A 47 41.33 22.89 26.70
N ALA A 48 41.07 23.69 25.67
CA ALA A 48 39.89 23.57 24.83
C ALA A 48 39.88 22.25 24.06
N MET A 49 41.04 21.81 23.56
CA MET A 49 41.17 20.53 22.88
C MET A 49 40.96 19.35 23.84
N THR A 50 41.46 19.45 25.08
CA THR A 50 41.24 18.43 26.11
C THR A 50 39.76 18.31 26.48
N ALA A 51 39.06 19.45 26.60
CA ALA A 51 37.62 19.46 26.82
C ALA A 51 36.86 18.84 25.65
N ALA A 52 37.25 19.15 24.40
CA ALA A 52 36.65 18.56 23.21
C ALA A 52 36.86 17.04 23.14
N VAL A 53 38.06 16.54 23.44
CA VAL A 53 38.35 15.10 23.48
C VAL A 53 37.56 14.41 24.60
N SER A 54 37.44 15.03 25.77
CA SER A 54 36.62 14.51 26.86
C SER A 54 35.14 14.42 26.45
N GLN A 55 34.65 15.42 25.72
CA GLN A 55 33.27 15.42 25.22
C GLN A 55 33.05 14.35 24.15
N MET A 56 34.00 14.18 23.22
CA MET A 56 33.97 13.07 22.27
C MET A 56 33.95 11.70 22.96
N GLY A 57 34.64 11.55 24.10
CA GLY A 57 34.58 10.32 24.90
C GLY A 57 33.17 10.04 25.46
N LEU A 58 32.48 11.08 25.92
CA LEU A 58 31.08 10.97 26.37
C LEU A 58 30.15 10.65 25.20
N ASP A 59 30.35 11.29 24.05
CA ASP A 59 29.55 11.04 22.85
C ASP A 59 29.72 9.60 22.36
N VAL A 60 30.95 9.07 22.34
CA VAL A 60 31.22 7.66 21.99
C VAL A 60 30.56 6.70 22.98
N SER A 61 30.58 7.03 24.28
CA SER A 61 29.87 6.24 25.29
C SER A 61 28.36 6.26 25.09
N SER A 62 27.79 7.39 24.69
CA SER A 62 26.36 7.50 24.35
C SER A 62 26.04 6.67 23.11
N MET A 63 26.87 6.77 22.07
CA MET A 63 26.72 5.99 20.84
C MET A 63 26.82 4.49 21.10
N ALA A 64 27.63 4.05 22.06
CA ALA A 64 27.69 2.65 22.46
C ALA A 64 26.36 2.18 23.07
N GLY A 65 25.74 3.00 23.91
CA GLY A 65 24.40 2.71 24.43
C GLY A 65 23.33 2.71 23.35
N ASP A 66 23.35 3.68 22.43
CA ASP A 66 22.42 3.74 21.29
C ASP A 66 22.56 2.50 20.37
N MET A 67 23.79 2.02 20.17
CA MET A 67 24.05 0.79 19.43
C MET A 67 23.50 -0.45 20.14
N GLU A 68 23.58 -0.51 21.47
CA GLU A 68 23.00 -1.60 22.27
C GLU A 68 21.47 -1.64 22.12
N TYR A 69 20.80 -0.48 22.26
CA TYR A 69 19.36 -0.38 22.01
C TYR A 69 18.97 -0.76 20.58
N MET A 70 19.78 -0.38 19.60
CA MET A 70 19.52 -0.73 18.21
C MET A 70 19.66 -2.24 17.96
N VAL A 71 20.58 -2.93 18.64
CA VAL A 71 20.70 -4.40 18.58
C VAL A 71 19.47 -5.06 19.20
N ASP A 72 19.01 -4.59 20.36
CA ASP A 72 17.79 -5.10 20.99
C ASP A 72 16.55 -4.92 20.09
N ASP A 73 16.42 -3.74 19.45
CA ASP A 73 15.35 -3.48 18.48
C ASP A 73 15.46 -4.40 17.25
N MET A 74 16.68 -4.66 16.76
CA MET A 74 16.91 -5.59 15.66
C MET A 74 16.53 -7.03 16.02
N ASP A 75 16.81 -7.47 17.25
CA ASP A 75 16.43 -8.79 17.75
C ASP A 75 14.90 -8.91 17.87
N LEU A 76 14.21 -7.90 18.43
CA LEU A 76 12.75 -7.85 18.46
C LEU A 76 12.14 -7.86 17.06
N MET A 77 12.73 -7.13 16.12
CA MET A 77 12.31 -7.15 14.73
C MET A 77 12.50 -8.54 14.11
N ALA A 78 13.64 -9.20 14.36
CA ALA A 78 13.89 -10.55 13.86
C ALA A 78 12.85 -11.56 14.38
N ASP A 79 12.57 -11.53 15.69
CA ASP A 79 11.52 -12.37 16.30
C ASP A 79 10.14 -12.07 15.69
N SER A 80 9.79 -10.79 15.55
CA SER A 80 8.51 -10.39 14.93
C SER A 80 8.37 -10.86 13.48
N MET A 81 9.48 -10.89 12.73
CA MET A 81 9.50 -11.39 11.36
C MET A 81 9.29 -12.91 11.32
N VAL A 82 9.90 -13.64 12.26
CA VAL A 82 9.72 -15.10 12.38
C VAL A 82 8.27 -15.44 12.73
N ASP A 83 7.70 -14.76 13.72
CA ASP A 83 6.30 -14.93 14.11
C ASP A 83 5.34 -14.54 12.96
N GLY A 84 5.65 -13.44 12.27
CA GLY A 84 4.93 -13.01 11.08
C GLY A 84 4.93 -14.07 9.98
N GLN A 85 6.08 -14.70 9.72
CA GLN A 85 6.19 -15.80 8.76
C GLN A 85 5.37 -17.03 9.19
N ALA A 86 5.43 -17.42 10.46
CA ALA A 86 4.65 -18.54 10.97
C ALA A 86 3.14 -18.30 10.85
N SER A 87 2.69 -17.08 11.16
CA SER A 87 1.30 -16.65 11.00
C SER A 87 0.85 -16.72 9.54
N ILE A 88 1.66 -16.17 8.61
CA ILE A 88 1.38 -16.21 7.18
C ILE A 88 1.28 -17.64 6.66
N LEU A 89 2.16 -18.55 7.09
CA LEU A 89 2.10 -19.97 6.72
C LEU A 89 0.80 -20.62 7.19
N GLY A 90 0.34 -20.30 8.39
CA GLY A 90 -0.97 -20.73 8.91
C GLY A 90 -2.12 -20.22 8.05
N ASP A 91 -2.09 -18.94 7.66
CA ASP A 91 -3.09 -18.33 6.78
C ASP A 91 -3.11 -18.95 5.39
N LEU A 92 -1.95 -19.18 4.78
CA LEU A 92 -1.84 -19.86 3.48
C LEU A 92 -2.39 -21.29 3.54
N GLY A 93 -2.14 -22.01 4.64
CA GLY A 93 -2.75 -23.32 4.88
C GLY A 93 -4.28 -23.26 4.91
N ARG A 94 -4.85 -22.28 5.62
CA ARG A 94 -6.30 -22.06 5.67
C ARG A 94 -6.88 -21.67 4.31
N VAL A 95 -6.19 -20.79 3.57
CA VAL A 95 -6.60 -20.39 2.21
C VAL A 95 -6.64 -21.61 1.29
N ARG A 96 -5.60 -22.45 1.31
CA ARG A 96 -5.56 -23.68 0.53
C ARG A 96 -6.77 -24.58 0.79
N VAL A 97 -7.07 -24.86 2.06
CA VAL A 97 -8.24 -25.68 2.42
C VAL A 97 -9.54 -25.05 1.92
N ARG A 98 -9.70 -23.73 2.06
CA ARG A 98 -10.88 -23.03 1.52
C ARG A 98 -10.98 -23.12 0.00
N THR A 99 -9.86 -23.00 -0.72
CA THR A 99 -9.84 -23.15 -2.19
C THR A 99 -10.18 -24.57 -2.61
N GLU A 100 -9.72 -25.59 -1.89
CA GLU A 100 -10.08 -26.99 -2.14
C GLU A 100 -11.58 -27.25 -1.93
N LEU A 101 -12.19 -26.66 -0.89
CA LEU A 101 -13.63 -26.72 -0.67
C LEU A 101 -14.40 -25.99 -1.78
N LEU A 102 -13.99 -24.77 -2.12
CA LEU A 102 -14.61 -24.01 -3.21
C LEU A 102 -14.56 -24.77 -4.55
N ALA A 103 -13.45 -25.47 -4.83
CA ALA A 103 -13.34 -26.28 -6.03
C ALA A 103 -14.33 -27.47 -6.04
N ARG A 104 -14.60 -28.07 -4.88
CA ARG A 104 -15.63 -29.12 -4.74
C ARG A 104 -17.02 -28.55 -4.90
N ASP A 105 -17.33 -27.43 -4.25
CA ASP A 105 -18.63 -26.76 -4.37
C ASP A 105 -18.92 -26.38 -5.83
N MET A 106 -17.91 -25.86 -6.54
CA MET A 106 -18.03 -25.54 -7.97
C MET A 106 -18.26 -26.78 -8.83
N HIS A 107 -17.72 -27.94 -8.45
CA HIS A 107 -17.97 -29.20 -9.16
C HIS A 107 -19.40 -29.70 -8.93
N GLU A 108 -19.91 -29.62 -7.70
CA GLU A 108 -21.30 -29.94 -7.38
C GLU A 108 -22.28 -29.04 -8.13
N ILE A 109 -22.04 -27.72 -8.13
CA ILE A 109 -22.83 -26.76 -8.91
C ILE A 109 -22.83 -27.10 -10.41
N GLN A 110 -21.72 -27.57 -10.97
CA GLN A 110 -21.66 -28.00 -12.36
C GLN A 110 -22.56 -29.22 -12.63
N MET A 111 -22.60 -30.19 -11.72
CA MET A 111 -23.49 -31.34 -11.82
C MET A 111 -24.96 -30.92 -11.70
N ASP A 112 -25.29 -30.07 -10.72
CA ASP A 112 -26.65 -29.55 -10.54
C ASP A 112 -27.12 -28.77 -11.77
N MET A 113 -26.26 -27.95 -12.36
CA MET A 113 -26.55 -27.20 -13.59
C MET A 113 -26.77 -28.12 -14.79
N HIS A 114 -26.02 -29.22 -14.88
CA HIS A 114 -26.20 -30.23 -15.91
C HIS A 114 -27.57 -30.92 -15.77
N ASP A 115 -27.93 -31.33 -14.56
CA ASP A 115 -29.21 -32.00 -14.29
C ASP A 115 -30.39 -31.06 -14.49
N MET A 116 -30.25 -29.80 -14.09
CA MET A 116 -31.22 -28.74 -14.39
C MET A 116 -31.39 -28.55 -15.90
N THR A 117 -30.30 -28.59 -16.68
CA THR A 117 -30.36 -28.50 -18.14
C THR A 117 -31.14 -29.67 -18.74
N ILE A 118 -30.94 -30.90 -18.24
CA ILE A 118 -31.71 -32.07 -18.66
C ILE A 118 -33.20 -31.88 -18.31
N SER A 119 -33.50 -31.44 -17.09
CA SER A 119 -34.87 -31.18 -16.63
C SER A 119 -35.58 -30.16 -17.51
N ILE A 120 -34.91 -29.04 -17.84
CA ILE A 120 -35.45 -28.01 -18.75
C ILE A 120 -35.73 -28.57 -20.15
N ARG A 121 -34.85 -29.44 -20.67
CA ARG A 121 -35.09 -30.12 -21.96
C ARG A 121 -36.30 -31.05 -21.90
N GLY A 122 -36.47 -31.77 -20.79
CA GLY A 122 -37.65 -32.60 -20.54
C GLY A 122 -38.93 -31.76 -20.52
N MET A 123 -38.97 -30.69 -19.73
CA MET A 123 -40.10 -29.76 -19.68
C MET A 123 -40.43 -29.17 -21.06
N ALA A 124 -39.42 -28.85 -21.88
CA ALA A 124 -39.64 -28.35 -23.23
C ALA A 124 -40.28 -29.40 -24.16
N ILE A 125 -40.01 -30.69 -23.96
CA ILE A 125 -40.68 -31.78 -24.68
C ILE A 125 -42.13 -31.90 -24.20
N ASP A 126 -42.36 -31.89 -22.89
CA ASP A 126 -43.69 -31.98 -22.31
C ASP A 126 -44.60 -30.83 -22.77
N ILE A 127 -44.08 -29.60 -22.77
CA ILE A 127 -44.79 -28.42 -23.28
C ILE A 127 -45.17 -28.59 -24.76
N ARG A 128 -44.28 -29.13 -25.60
CA ARG A 128 -44.63 -29.43 -27.00
C ARG A 128 -45.72 -30.48 -27.11
N GLY A 129 -45.65 -31.53 -26.29
CA GLY A 129 -46.71 -32.55 -26.23
C GLY A 129 -48.06 -31.96 -25.80
N MET A 130 -48.05 -31.02 -24.85
CA MET A 130 -49.24 -30.28 -24.42
C MET A 130 -49.77 -29.36 -25.53
N ASP A 131 -48.91 -28.67 -26.26
CA ASP A 131 -49.29 -27.83 -27.40
C ASP A 131 -49.96 -28.65 -28.51
N ASP A 132 -49.37 -29.80 -28.88
CA ASP A 132 -49.97 -30.74 -29.84
C ASP A 132 -51.33 -31.28 -29.37
N SER A 133 -51.43 -31.63 -28.09
CA SER A 133 -52.68 -32.09 -27.48
C SER A 133 -53.75 -31.01 -27.53
N THR A 134 -53.39 -29.79 -27.16
CA THR A 134 -54.25 -28.61 -27.21
C THR A 134 -54.69 -28.33 -28.64
N GLY A 135 -53.80 -28.36 -29.63
CA GLY A 135 -54.12 -28.17 -31.04
C GLY A 135 -55.05 -29.26 -31.61
N ARG A 136 -54.94 -30.51 -31.16
CA ARG A 136 -55.92 -31.56 -31.49
C ARG A 136 -57.27 -31.31 -30.84
N MET A 137 -57.28 -30.92 -29.57
CA MET A 137 -58.50 -30.60 -28.83
C MET A 137 -59.24 -29.40 -29.44
N THR A 138 -58.53 -28.33 -29.81
CA THR A 138 -59.10 -27.16 -30.49
C THR A 138 -59.74 -27.55 -31.82
N ARG A 139 -59.09 -28.40 -32.63
CA ARG A 139 -59.67 -28.89 -33.89
C ARG A 139 -60.89 -29.77 -33.67
N ALA A 140 -60.85 -30.68 -32.69
CA ALA A 140 -61.99 -31.51 -32.33
C ALA A 140 -63.18 -30.65 -31.85
N SER A 141 -62.91 -29.65 -31.02
CA SER A 141 -63.92 -28.69 -30.57
C SER A 141 -64.51 -27.87 -31.72
N GLY A 142 -63.70 -27.48 -32.71
CA GLY A 142 -64.16 -26.81 -33.93
C GLY A 142 -65.10 -27.70 -34.73
N ALA A 143 -64.71 -28.96 -34.99
CA ALA A 143 -65.55 -29.93 -35.69
C ALA A 143 -66.85 -30.25 -34.95
N MET A 144 -66.80 -30.34 -33.61
CA MET A 144 -68.00 -30.47 -32.78
C MET A 144 -68.91 -29.25 -32.91
N SER A 145 -68.35 -28.04 -32.87
CA SER A 145 -69.11 -26.79 -33.02
C SER A 145 -69.81 -26.73 -34.37
N ASP A 146 -69.13 -27.09 -35.47
CA ASP A 146 -69.73 -27.17 -36.81
C ASP A 146 -70.86 -28.21 -36.86
N SER A 147 -70.64 -29.39 -36.28
CA SER A 147 -71.66 -30.45 -36.20
C SER A 147 -72.88 -29.98 -35.42
N MET A 148 -72.67 -29.33 -34.27
CA MET A 148 -73.76 -28.76 -33.46
C MET A 148 -74.50 -27.65 -34.21
N GLY A 149 -73.79 -26.83 -34.98
CA GLY A 149 -74.39 -25.80 -35.83
C GLY A 149 -75.32 -26.41 -36.90
N ARG A 150 -74.87 -27.47 -37.59
CA ARG A 150 -75.70 -28.20 -38.56
C ARG A 150 -76.92 -28.83 -37.90
N ILE A 151 -76.72 -29.50 -36.76
CA ILE A 151 -77.82 -30.09 -35.97
C ILE A 151 -78.83 -29.02 -35.56
N SER A 152 -78.37 -27.83 -35.16
CA SER A 152 -79.25 -26.71 -34.80
C SER A 152 -80.10 -26.24 -36.00
N VAL A 153 -79.49 -26.13 -37.19
CA VAL A 153 -80.23 -25.79 -38.41
C VAL A 153 -81.27 -26.86 -38.73
N ASP A 154 -80.89 -28.14 -38.70
CA ASP A 154 -81.81 -29.24 -38.98
C ASP A 154 -82.96 -29.29 -37.96
N MET A 155 -82.67 -29.12 -36.67
CA MET A 155 -83.70 -29.01 -35.63
C MET A 155 -84.66 -27.85 -35.88
N ASN A 156 -84.16 -26.68 -36.28
CA ASN A 156 -85.01 -25.53 -36.61
C ASN A 156 -85.94 -25.82 -37.79
N ARG A 157 -85.46 -26.55 -38.81
CA ARG A 157 -86.29 -26.96 -39.95
C ARG A 157 -87.36 -27.97 -39.55
N MET A 158 -87.06 -28.87 -38.63
CA MET A 158 -88.00 -29.88 -38.14
C MET A 158 -89.05 -29.29 -37.19
N THR A 159 -88.68 -28.31 -36.37
CA THR A 159 -89.56 -27.70 -35.37
C THR A 159 -90.38 -26.51 -35.90
N ARG A 160 -89.97 -25.89 -37.03
CA ARG A 160 -90.72 -24.84 -37.72
C ARG A 160 -90.75 -25.08 -39.25
N PRO A 161 -91.49 -26.09 -39.74
CA PRO A 161 -91.55 -26.41 -41.16
C PRO A 161 -92.25 -25.31 -42.00
N GLU A 162 -92.98 -24.41 -41.35
CA GLU A 162 -93.88 -23.44 -41.98
C GLU A 162 -93.16 -22.27 -42.66
N SER A 163 -91.85 -22.06 -42.39
CA SER A 163 -91.05 -21.03 -43.07
C SER A 163 -90.34 -21.51 -44.34
N LEU A 164 -90.42 -22.81 -44.69
CA LEU A 164 -89.77 -23.40 -45.87
C LEU A 164 -90.72 -23.62 -47.06
N VAL A 165 -91.99 -23.28 -46.91
CA VAL A 165 -92.97 -23.32 -48.00
C VAL A 165 -93.27 -21.87 -48.39
N PRO A 166 -92.63 -21.30 -49.43
CA PRO A 166 -93.14 -20.08 -50.05
C PRO A 166 -94.55 -20.41 -50.53
N MET A 167 -95.55 -19.68 -50.01
CA MET A 167 -96.93 -19.74 -50.47
C MET A 167 -96.96 -19.81 -52.00
N MET A 168 -97.31 -20.97 -52.56
CA MET A 168 -97.62 -21.04 -53.98
C MET A 168 -98.94 -20.28 -54.19
N PRO A 169 -99.00 -19.27 -55.06
CA PRO A 169 -100.25 -18.61 -55.39
C PRO A 169 -101.09 -19.57 -56.24
N PHE A 170 -102.17 -20.09 -55.66
CA PHE A 170 -103.20 -20.79 -56.41
C PHE A 170 -103.87 -19.79 -57.36
N ARG A 171 -103.61 -19.93 -58.66
CA ARG A 171 -104.42 -19.40 -59.75
C ARG A 171 -104.84 -20.56 -60.63
#